data_AF-A0A7S3JUF7-F1
#
_entry.id   AF-A0A7S3JUF7-F1
#
_cell.length_a   1.000
_cell.length_b   1.000
_cell.length_c   1.000
_cell.angle_alpha   90.00
_cell.angle_beta   90.00
_cell.angle_gamma   90.00
#
_symmetry.space_group_name_H-M   'P 1'
#
loop_
_entity.id
_entity.type
_entity.pdbx_description
1 polymer ?
#
loop_
_entity_poly.entity_id
_entity_poly.type
_entity_poly.pdbx_seq_one_letter_code
_entity_poly.pdbx_strand_id
1 'polypeptide(L)'
;MYASGEGAADASSSGWLVDAVTKSLGSSAQDLADLVVVRSVLEEAVDDVEEAYRVNEKIRLESDLELARLEAEVARLELSQLRDKQAELIRWRRDKAASARRLRDDVCLDALNLASAKAEREALKKTNHSLEVELRRLPALERELGRLQRDLDAARRRERMGAASQRGDTIDSGSGSSINQAGERDSRGVSSRAGTLGGGTNVVRQQQPVSAFIGSKPIKKQGLAILDDKLLLKMFSFLTARGVLSCAQTNRTLFARVDALFGMGSSVAVAQRRRVKAQEDSFPNNNTSRHGTTPPKQNSRAAGGGSSGNNGNTALTAATAAAIASKLNAAEIKGIIALDERARKLELECSALRAEKEDLKAALDSTESVKEFLNTKLKESEQKLEQAQIAHIEQERQRKSDHEVIAFLDARNKELEEECNSLKQRQITEESQLRRQRDEAIAAKQSLSTSYEKQIAHLNQNERENKYQRKILVKEVKTLRAQLATIQRVARSSTALSDTVKQHQQRALKK
;
A
#
# COMPACT_ATOMS: atom_id res chain seq x y z
N MET A 1 87.95 122.84 43.58
CA MET A 1 88.00 121.80 44.63
C MET A 1 87.67 120.48 43.94
N TYR A 2 88.68 119.78 43.44
CA TYR A 2 89.17 118.47 43.93
C TYR A 2 88.03 117.41 43.92
N ALA A 3 88.05 116.33 43.14
CA ALA A 3 89.16 115.58 42.55
C ALA A 3 88.75 114.88 41.25
N SER A 4 89.67 114.92 40.29
CA SER A 4 89.72 114.09 39.09
C SER A 4 90.03 112.63 39.45
N GLY A 5 89.38 111.70 38.76
CA GLY A 5 89.63 110.27 38.85
C GLY A 5 89.30 109.58 37.53
N GLU A 6 90.18 109.75 36.55
CA GLU A 6 90.29 108.87 35.39
C GLU A 6 90.65 107.45 35.87
N GLY A 7 89.81 106.47 35.54
CA GLY A 7 90.02 105.06 35.81
C GLY A 7 89.73 104.25 34.56
N ALA A 8 90.79 103.65 34.01
CA ALA A 8 90.84 102.98 32.73
C ALA A 8 89.86 101.81 32.60
N ALA A 9 89.36 101.64 31.37
CA ALA A 9 88.46 100.61 30.93
C ALA A 9 88.97 99.18 31.24
N ASP A 10 88.21 98.48 32.06
CA ASP A 10 88.33 97.04 32.29
C ASP A 10 87.80 96.27 31.06
N ALA A 11 88.67 96.04 30.07
CA ALA A 11 88.41 95.18 28.92
C ALA A 11 88.35 93.67 29.26
N SER A 12 88.30 93.30 30.55
CA SER A 12 88.21 91.91 31.03
C SER A 12 86.82 91.52 31.57
N SER A 13 85.86 92.45 31.61
CA SER A 13 84.49 92.18 32.10
C SER A 13 83.48 91.80 31.00
N SER A 14 83.86 91.80 29.73
CA SER A 14 82.99 91.36 28.61
C SER A 14 83.24 89.91 28.19
N GLY A 15 84.38 89.32 28.58
CA GLY A 15 84.75 87.94 28.22
C GLY A 15 83.85 86.87 28.83
N TRP A 16 83.44 87.01 30.09
CA TRP A 16 82.54 86.04 30.75
C TRP A 16 81.13 86.06 30.16
N LEU A 17 80.69 87.20 29.67
CA LEU A 17 79.36 87.39 29.08
C LEU A 17 79.32 86.79 27.68
N VAL A 18 80.39 86.95 26.89
CA VAL A 18 80.56 86.26 25.61
C VAL A 18 80.65 84.74 25.81
N ASP A 19 81.38 84.28 26.84
CA ASP A 19 81.56 82.84 27.12
C ASP A 19 80.30 82.16 27.68
N ALA A 20 79.48 82.89 28.44
CA ALA A 20 78.16 82.44 28.88
C ALA A 20 77.17 82.39 27.71
N VAL A 21 77.18 83.40 26.84
CA VAL A 21 76.34 83.43 25.64
C VAL A 21 76.74 82.32 24.66
N THR A 22 78.03 82.07 24.42
CA THR A 22 78.47 80.97 23.53
C THR A 22 78.17 79.59 24.11
N LYS A 23 78.28 79.40 25.42
CA LYS A 23 77.83 78.15 26.08
C LYS A 23 76.32 77.95 25.97
N SER A 24 75.54 79.01 26.19
CA SER A 24 74.08 78.98 26.03
C SER A 24 73.67 78.75 24.57
N LEU A 25 74.40 79.31 23.61
CA LEU A 25 74.17 79.10 22.18
C LEU A 25 74.55 77.65 21.80
N GLY A 26 75.64 77.13 22.35
CA GLY A 26 76.08 75.76 22.14
C GLY A 26 75.11 74.72 22.72
N SER A 27 74.57 74.95 23.91
CA SER A 27 73.52 74.09 24.48
C SER A 27 72.23 74.18 23.66
N SER A 28 71.82 75.39 23.28
CA SER A 28 70.63 75.57 22.43
C SER A 28 70.79 74.94 21.04
N ALA A 29 72.00 74.95 20.47
CA ALA A 29 72.29 74.30 19.20
C ALA A 29 72.28 72.76 19.33
N GLN A 30 72.78 72.22 20.45
CA GLN A 30 72.70 70.79 20.76
C GLN A 30 71.25 70.35 20.97
N ASP A 31 70.46 71.12 21.73
CA ASP A 31 69.03 70.86 21.94
C ASP A 31 68.27 70.87 20.61
N LEU A 32 68.60 71.79 19.69
CA LEU A 32 68.00 71.83 18.36
C LEU A 32 68.39 70.61 17.51
N ALA A 33 69.65 70.16 17.59
CA ALA A 33 70.10 68.95 16.90
C ALA A 33 69.40 67.69 17.45
N ASP A 34 69.26 67.60 18.77
CA ASP A 34 68.55 66.51 19.44
C ASP A 34 67.05 66.52 19.06
N LEU A 35 66.42 67.69 18.97
CA LEU A 35 65.05 67.82 18.47
C LEU A 35 64.89 67.38 17.02
N VAL A 36 65.86 67.66 16.14
CA VAL A 36 65.85 67.18 14.74
C VAL A 36 65.94 65.65 14.68
N VAL A 37 66.80 65.05 15.51
CA VAL A 37 66.90 63.58 15.61
C VAL A 37 65.61 62.97 16.14
N VAL A 38 65.04 63.51 17.23
CA VAL A 38 63.76 63.04 17.78
C VAL A 38 62.65 63.17 16.75
N ARG A 39 62.58 64.28 16.02
CA ARG A 39 61.62 64.46 14.94
C ARG A 39 61.78 63.41 13.85
N SER A 40 63.01 63.13 13.40
CA SER A 40 63.28 62.09 12.40
C SER A 40 62.85 60.70 12.87
N VAL A 41 63.11 60.35 14.13
CA VAL A 41 62.70 59.05 14.71
C VAL A 41 61.18 58.97 14.84
N LEU A 42 60.51 60.07 15.19
CA LEU A 42 59.05 60.12 15.25
C LEU A 42 58.42 60.02 13.86
N GLU A 43 59.00 60.65 12.84
CA GLU A 43 58.55 60.51 11.45
C GLU A 43 58.70 59.05 10.98
N GLU A 44 59.83 58.39 11.23
CA GLU A 44 60.03 56.97 10.93
C GLU A 44 59.04 56.06 11.69
N ALA A 45 58.80 56.32 12.98
CA ALA A 45 57.84 55.55 13.77
C ALA A 45 56.39 55.73 13.28
N VAL A 46 56.03 56.92 12.77
CA VAL A 46 54.72 57.15 12.15
C VAL A 46 54.61 56.35 10.85
N ASP A 47 55.64 56.38 10.00
CA ASP A 47 55.67 55.61 8.76
C ASP A 47 55.56 54.09 9.01
N ASP A 48 56.26 53.57 10.03
CA ASP A 48 56.18 52.15 10.44
C ASP A 48 54.76 51.77 10.93
N VAL A 49 54.10 52.66 11.69
CA VAL A 49 52.73 52.42 12.16
C VAL A 49 51.73 52.48 11.00
N GLU A 50 51.90 53.40 10.06
CA GLU A 50 51.08 53.45 8.85
C GLU A 50 51.25 52.19 7.99
N GLU A 51 52.48 51.72 7.81
CA GLU A 51 52.75 50.51 7.04
C GLU A 51 52.20 49.27 7.75
N ALA A 52 52.37 49.16 9.07
CA ALA A 52 51.76 48.09 9.86
C ALA A 52 50.22 48.11 9.74
N TYR A 53 49.60 49.30 9.72
CA TYR A 53 48.16 49.44 9.49
C TYR A 53 47.76 48.97 8.08
N ARG A 54 48.49 49.37 7.04
CA ARG A 54 48.24 48.92 5.64
C ARG A 54 48.37 47.41 5.49
N VAL A 55 49.39 46.81 6.09
CA VAL A 55 49.60 45.35 6.06
C VAL A 55 48.47 44.62 6.79
N ASN A 56 48.06 45.08 7.97
CA ASN A 56 46.94 44.49 8.70
C ASN A 56 45.63 44.62 7.93
N GLU A 57 45.38 45.77 7.31
CA GLU A 57 44.19 45.99 6.48
C GLU A 57 44.18 45.06 5.27
N LYS A 58 45.33 44.89 4.61
CA LYS A 58 45.49 43.96 3.50
C LYS A 58 45.18 42.51 3.92
N ILE A 59 45.73 42.05 5.04
CA ILE A 59 45.48 40.69 5.57
C ILE A 59 44.00 40.49 5.89
N ARG A 60 43.34 41.52 6.45
CA ARG A 60 41.90 41.49 6.73
C ARG A 60 41.08 41.35 5.44
N LEU A 61 41.37 42.18 4.43
CA LEU A 61 40.68 42.13 3.14
C LEU A 61 40.92 40.81 2.39
N GLU A 62 42.13 40.24 2.47
CA GLU A 62 42.43 38.92 1.90
C GLU A 62 41.62 37.81 2.60
N SER A 63 41.49 37.88 3.93
CA SER A 63 40.68 36.94 4.71
C SER A 63 39.19 37.05 4.38
N ASP A 64 38.66 38.28 4.27
CA ASP A 64 37.26 38.52 3.90
C ASP A 64 36.95 38.02 2.48
N LEU A 65 37.89 38.19 1.55
CA LEU A 65 37.77 37.69 0.19
C LEU A 65 37.79 36.15 0.13
N GLU A 66 38.63 35.50 0.93
CA GLU A 66 38.66 34.04 1.06
C GLU A 66 37.35 33.50 1.65
N LEU A 67 36.83 34.14 2.71
CA LEU A 67 35.53 33.81 3.28
C LEU A 67 34.40 33.93 2.25
N ALA A 68 34.34 35.04 1.50
CA ALA A 68 33.33 35.23 0.46
C ALA A 68 33.42 34.18 -0.67
N ARG A 69 34.64 33.74 -1.02
CA ARG A 69 34.84 32.64 -1.98
C ARG A 69 34.31 31.31 -1.46
N LEU A 70 34.59 30.98 -0.19
CA LEU A 70 34.10 29.76 0.44
C LEU A 70 32.58 29.76 0.58
N GLU A 71 31.98 30.88 0.96
CA GLU A 71 30.52 31.05 1.01
C GLU A 71 29.86 30.86 -0.36
N ALA A 72 30.46 31.42 -1.41
CA ALA A 72 29.97 31.24 -2.78
C ALA A 72 30.06 29.77 -3.24
N GLU A 73 31.12 29.05 -2.85
CA GLU A 73 31.30 27.64 -3.18
C GLU A 73 30.30 26.75 -2.42
N VAL A 74 30.04 27.03 -1.13
CA VAL A 74 29.00 26.35 -0.34
C VAL A 74 27.63 26.56 -1.00
N ALA A 75 27.27 27.80 -1.35
CA ALA A 75 26.00 28.09 -2.03
C ALA A 75 25.87 27.36 -3.38
N ARG A 76 26.98 27.23 -4.13
CA ARG A 76 27.03 26.48 -5.39
C ARG A 76 26.76 24.99 -5.17
N LEU A 77 27.37 24.40 -4.15
CA LEU A 77 27.17 22.99 -3.79
C LEU A 77 25.73 22.73 -3.31
N GLU A 78 25.16 23.61 -2.50
CA GLU A 78 23.75 23.51 -2.06
C GLU A 78 22.78 23.57 -3.25
N LEU A 79 23.00 24.49 -4.19
CA LEU A 79 22.22 24.57 -5.43
C LEU A 79 22.35 23.30 -6.27
N SER A 80 23.54 22.70 -6.35
CA SER A 80 23.75 21.41 -7.03
C SER A 80 22.94 20.30 -6.37
N GLN A 81 23.01 20.18 -5.04
CA GLN A 81 22.25 19.17 -4.29
C GLN A 81 20.74 19.33 -4.46
N LEU A 82 20.22 20.56 -4.48
CA LEU A 82 18.80 20.81 -4.73
C LEU A 82 18.38 20.41 -6.14
N ARG A 83 19.24 20.64 -7.15
CA ARG A 83 18.99 20.19 -8.53
C ARG A 83 18.98 18.68 -8.65
N ASP A 84 19.89 17.99 -7.97
CA ASP A 84 19.94 16.53 -7.96
C ASP A 84 18.69 15.93 -7.29
N LYS A 85 18.29 16.46 -6.12
CA LYS A 85 17.03 16.08 -5.45
C LYS A 85 15.80 16.35 -6.33
N GLN A 86 15.78 17.46 -7.07
CA GLN A 86 14.70 17.76 -8.01
C GLN A 86 14.68 16.76 -9.17
N ALA A 87 15.85 16.38 -9.70
CA ALA A 87 15.95 15.38 -10.76
C ALA A 87 15.49 13.99 -10.29
N GLU A 88 15.84 13.59 -9.06
CA GLU A 88 15.36 12.35 -8.43
C GLU A 88 13.84 12.34 -8.26
N LEU A 89 13.25 13.44 -7.77
CA LEU A 89 11.79 13.56 -7.67
C LEU A 89 11.09 13.45 -9.03
N ILE A 90 11.68 14.02 -10.09
CA ILE A 90 11.16 13.90 -11.45
C ILE A 90 11.24 12.45 -11.95
N ARG A 91 12.37 11.76 -11.71
CA ARG A 91 12.52 10.33 -12.06
C ARG A 91 11.49 9.47 -11.31
N TRP A 92 11.38 9.64 -10.00
CA TRP A 92 10.41 8.94 -9.17
C TRP A 92 8.97 9.14 -9.66
N ARG A 93 8.59 10.39 -10.00
CA ARG A 93 7.26 10.68 -10.58
C ARG A 93 7.03 9.97 -11.92
N ARG A 94 8.04 9.92 -12.80
CA ARG A 94 7.96 9.21 -14.08
C ARG A 94 7.81 7.70 -13.87
N ASP A 95 8.56 7.12 -12.95
CA ASP A 95 8.50 5.69 -12.65
C ASP A 95 7.14 5.31 -12.07
N LYS A 96 6.61 6.10 -11.11
CA LYS A 96 5.26 5.89 -10.58
C LYS A 96 4.18 6.04 -11.65
N ALA A 97 4.31 7.01 -12.56
CA ALA A 97 3.40 7.16 -13.68
C ALA A 97 3.48 5.98 -14.66
N ALA A 98 4.67 5.43 -14.91
CA ALA A 98 4.86 4.24 -15.73
C ALA A 98 4.27 2.99 -15.09
N SER A 99 4.49 2.77 -13.79
CA SER A 99 3.86 1.68 -13.03
C SER A 99 2.33 1.77 -13.04
N ALA A 100 1.76 2.97 -12.87
CA ALA A 100 0.31 3.17 -12.93
C ALA A 100 -0.27 2.85 -14.32
N ARG A 101 0.47 3.16 -15.41
CA ARG A 101 0.06 2.77 -16.76
C ARG A 101 0.08 1.26 -16.94
N ARG A 102 1.15 0.58 -16.50
CA ARG A 102 1.24 -0.90 -16.57
C ARG A 102 0.08 -1.55 -15.84
N LEU A 103 -0.20 -1.15 -14.59
CA LEU A 103 -1.32 -1.69 -13.82
C LEU A 103 -2.67 -1.45 -14.51
N ARG A 104 -2.88 -0.26 -15.09
CA ARG A 104 -4.10 0.02 -15.85
C ARG A 104 -4.20 -0.89 -17.08
N ASP A 105 -3.12 -1.06 -17.82
CA ASP A 105 -3.10 -1.89 -19.03
C ASP A 105 -3.32 -3.37 -18.69
N ASP A 106 -2.77 -3.87 -17.57
CA ASP A 106 -3.04 -5.21 -17.03
C ASP A 106 -4.52 -5.39 -16.65
N VAL A 107 -5.12 -4.41 -15.95
CA VAL A 107 -6.56 -4.43 -15.60
C VAL A 107 -7.45 -4.40 -16.85
N CYS A 108 -7.05 -3.65 -17.88
CA CYS A 108 -7.75 -3.64 -19.16
C CYS A 108 -7.67 -5.01 -19.86
N LEU A 109 -6.50 -5.65 -19.83
CA LEU A 109 -6.30 -6.99 -20.39
C LEU A 109 -7.15 -8.04 -19.65
N ASP A 110 -7.17 -8.01 -18.33
CA ASP A 110 -8.00 -8.89 -17.50
C ASP A 110 -9.50 -8.68 -17.76
N ALA A 111 -9.94 -7.42 -17.92
CA ALA A 111 -11.32 -7.11 -18.27
C ALA A 111 -11.71 -7.65 -19.66
N LEU A 112 -10.81 -7.55 -20.65
CA LEU A 112 -10.99 -8.12 -21.98
C LEU A 112 -11.08 -9.65 -21.93
N ASN A 113 -10.17 -10.30 -21.20
CA ASN A 113 -10.18 -11.75 -21.01
C ASN A 113 -11.47 -12.24 -20.34
N LEU A 114 -11.94 -11.53 -19.31
CA LEU A 114 -13.20 -11.84 -18.64
C LEU A 114 -14.41 -11.65 -19.57
N ALA A 115 -14.40 -10.60 -20.40
CA ALA A 115 -15.45 -10.37 -21.39
C ALA A 115 -15.48 -11.48 -22.45
N SER A 116 -14.31 -11.93 -22.95
CA SER A 116 -14.19 -13.05 -23.88
C SER A 116 -14.71 -14.35 -23.25
N ALA A 117 -14.26 -14.69 -22.04
CA ALA A 117 -14.71 -15.88 -21.33
C ALA A 117 -16.23 -15.85 -21.04
N LYS A 118 -16.81 -14.67 -20.79
CA LYS A 118 -18.26 -14.52 -20.64
C LYS A 118 -18.98 -14.75 -21.97
N ALA A 119 -18.47 -14.22 -23.08
CA ALA A 119 -19.04 -14.44 -24.41
C ALA A 119 -19.01 -15.93 -24.80
N GLU A 120 -17.90 -16.63 -24.54
CA GLU A 120 -17.79 -18.08 -24.73
C GLU A 120 -18.79 -18.86 -23.87
N ARG A 121 -18.95 -18.51 -22.59
CA ARG A 121 -19.95 -19.13 -21.71
C ARG A 121 -21.38 -18.89 -22.21
N GLU A 122 -21.70 -17.71 -22.74
CA GLU A 122 -23.00 -17.44 -23.33
C GLU A 122 -23.23 -18.22 -24.63
N ALA A 123 -22.19 -18.38 -25.46
CA ALA A 123 -22.24 -19.25 -26.63
C ALA A 123 -22.49 -20.71 -26.24
N LEU A 124 -21.77 -21.23 -25.24
CA LEU A 124 -21.96 -22.59 -24.72
C LEU A 124 -23.35 -22.79 -24.09
N LYS A 125 -23.91 -21.77 -23.43
CA LYS A 125 -25.30 -21.84 -22.93
C LYS A 125 -26.32 -21.94 -24.06
N LYS A 126 -26.11 -21.22 -25.17
CA LYS A 126 -26.98 -21.29 -26.35
C LYS A 126 -26.90 -22.67 -27.01
N THR A 127 -25.70 -23.24 -27.16
CA THR A 127 -25.54 -24.60 -27.72
C THR A 127 -26.12 -25.66 -26.80
N ASN A 128 -25.89 -25.58 -25.48
CA ASN A 128 -26.51 -26.50 -24.52
C ASN A 128 -28.04 -26.40 -24.54
N HIS A 129 -28.61 -25.20 -24.62
CA HIS A 129 -30.06 -25.05 -24.75
C HIS A 129 -30.59 -25.66 -26.04
N SER A 130 -29.89 -25.51 -27.17
CA SER A 130 -30.24 -26.16 -28.43
C SER A 130 -30.22 -27.69 -28.30
N LEU A 131 -29.19 -28.25 -27.67
CA LEU A 131 -29.07 -29.69 -27.40
C LEU A 131 -30.17 -30.18 -26.46
N GLU A 132 -30.52 -29.42 -25.42
CA GLU A 132 -31.65 -29.74 -24.53
C GLU A 132 -32.97 -29.79 -25.30
N VAL A 133 -33.20 -28.87 -26.25
CA VAL A 133 -34.37 -28.88 -27.12
C VAL A 133 -34.38 -30.12 -28.02
N GLU A 134 -33.24 -30.51 -28.59
CA GLU A 134 -33.12 -31.75 -29.38
C GLU A 134 -33.33 -33.01 -28.54
N LEU A 135 -32.75 -33.07 -27.34
CA LEU A 135 -32.96 -34.14 -26.35
C LEU A 135 -34.45 -34.27 -25.97
N ARG A 136 -35.16 -33.15 -25.82
CA ARG A 136 -36.62 -33.16 -25.59
C ARG A 136 -37.42 -33.68 -26.79
N ARG A 137 -36.87 -33.68 -28.01
CA ARG A 137 -37.49 -34.29 -29.20
C ARG A 137 -37.25 -35.79 -29.29
N LEU A 138 -36.22 -36.34 -28.65
CA LEU A 138 -35.93 -37.78 -28.68
C LEU A 138 -37.12 -38.65 -28.27
N PRO A 139 -37.87 -38.39 -27.18
CA PRO A 139 -39.02 -39.22 -26.82
C PRO A 139 -40.15 -39.21 -27.88
N ALA A 140 -40.26 -38.13 -28.66
CA ALA A 140 -41.23 -38.07 -29.76
C ALA A 140 -40.75 -38.92 -30.94
N LEU A 141 -39.46 -38.83 -31.30
CA LEU A 141 -38.84 -39.65 -32.33
C LEU A 141 -38.86 -41.14 -31.94
N GLU A 142 -38.58 -41.50 -30.68
CA GLU A 142 -38.69 -42.87 -30.17
C GLU A 142 -40.13 -43.41 -30.29
N ARG A 143 -41.14 -42.57 -30.04
CA ARG A 143 -42.54 -42.93 -30.24
C ARG A 143 -42.89 -43.14 -31.71
N GLU A 144 -42.37 -42.31 -32.62
CA GLU A 144 -42.54 -42.49 -34.07
C GLU A 144 -41.84 -43.75 -34.56
N LEU A 145 -40.59 -44.00 -34.13
CA LEU A 145 -39.83 -45.20 -34.45
C LEU A 145 -40.57 -46.44 -33.97
N GLY A 146 -41.11 -46.41 -32.73
CA GLY A 146 -41.96 -47.47 -32.19
C GLY A 146 -43.32 -47.62 -32.89
N ARG A 147 -43.85 -46.59 -33.58
CA ARG A 147 -45.02 -46.71 -34.46
C ARG A 147 -44.64 -47.37 -35.78
N LEU A 148 -43.60 -46.87 -36.45
CA LEU A 148 -43.08 -47.43 -37.70
C LEU A 148 -42.68 -48.89 -37.54
N GLN A 149 -42.09 -49.27 -36.42
CA GLN A 149 -41.71 -50.65 -36.14
C GLN A 149 -42.92 -51.58 -35.96
N ARG A 150 -43.99 -51.09 -35.30
CA ARG A 150 -45.28 -51.80 -35.23
C ARG A 150 -45.94 -51.93 -36.60
N ASP A 151 -45.90 -50.88 -37.42
CA ASP A 151 -46.44 -50.90 -38.77
C ASP A 151 -45.67 -51.87 -39.68
N LEU A 152 -44.33 -51.89 -39.57
CA LEU A 152 -43.46 -52.84 -40.27
C LEU A 152 -43.78 -54.29 -39.86
N ASP A 153 -43.92 -54.57 -38.56
CA ASP A 153 -44.29 -55.90 -38.08
C ASP A 153 -45.69 -56.30 -38.53
N ALA A 154 -46.64 -55.37 -38.56
CA ALA A 154 -47.98 -55.59 -39.09
C ALA A 154 -47.96 -55.87 -40.61
N ALA A 155 -47.12 -55.17 -41.37
CA ALA A 155 -46.90 -55.43 -42.80
C ALA A 155 -46.27 -56.80 -43.04
N ARG A 156 -45.23 -57.17 -42.28
CA ARG A 156 -44.62 -58.52 -42.31
C ARG A 156 -45.60 -59.62 -41.94
N ARG A 157 -46.51 -59.39 -40.97
CA ARG A 157 -47.60 -60.32 -40.67
C ARG A 157 -48.59 -60.44 -41.81
N ARG A 158 -48.94 -59.34 -42.48
CA ARG A 158 -49.77 -59.37 -43.69
C ARG A 158 -49.09 -60.14 -44.83
N GLU A 159 -47.79 -59.95 -45.05
CA GLU A 159 -47.01 -60.76 -46.00
C GLU A 159 -47.00 -62.24 -45.62
N ARG A 160 -46.80 -62.59 -44.34
CA ARG A 160 -46.83 -64.00 -43.91
C ARG A 160 -48.21 -64.64 -44.05
N MET A 161 -49.28 -63.90 -43.73
CA MET A 161 -50.66 -64.38 -43.91
C MET A 161 -51.04 -64.47 -45.40
N GLY A 162 -50.55 -63.55 -46.24
CA GLY A 162 -50.68 -63.61 -47.69
C GLY A 162 -49.88 -64.75 -48.32
N ALA A 163 -48.67 -65.01 -47.84
CA ALA A 163 -47.82 -66.13 -48.27
C ALA A 163 -48.33 -67.50 -47.78
N ALA A 164 -48.96 -67.56 -46.59
CA ALA A 164 -49.64 -68.75 -46.09
C ALA A 164 -50.94 -69.05 -46.86
N SER A 165 -51.59 -68.02 -47.42
CA SER A 165 -52.76 -68.17 -48.31
C SER A 165 -52.40 -68.50 -49.76
N GLN A 166 -51.12 -68.46 -50.16
CA GLN A 166 -50.63 -68.83 -51.50
C GLN A 166 -49.75 -70.09 -51.52
N ARG A 167 -49.62 -70.80 -50.39
CA ARG A 167 -48.97 -72.13 -50.33
C ARG A 167 -49.95 -73.21 -49.90
N GLY A 168 -51.01 -73.37 -50.71
CA GLY A 168 -51.83 -74.56 -50.77
C GLY A 168 -51.74 -75.13 -52.18
N ASP A 169 -50.62 -75.78 -52.48
CA ASP A 169 -50.42 -76.85 -53.48
C ASP A 169 -48.99 -76.80 -54.00
N THR A 170 -48.14 -77.69 -53.47
CA THR A 170 -47.19 -78.48 -54.26
C THR A 170 -46.48 -79.46 -53.33
N ILE A 171 -46.84 -80.72 -53.53
CA ILE A 171 -46.10 -81.92 -53.17
C ILE A 171 -44.75 -81.85 -53.91
N ASP A 172 -43.61 -81.97 -53.24
CA ASP A 172 -42.55 -82.89 -53.70
C ASP A 172 -41.51 -83.19 -52.61
N SER A 173 -41.04 -84.41 -52.75
CA SER A 173 -40.15 -85.26 -52.00
C SER A 173 -38.67 -84.86 -52.03
N GLY A 174 -37.91 -85.38 -51.06
CA GLY A 174 -36.55 -85.85 -51.34
C GLY A 174 -35.39 -85.27 -50.52
N SER A 175 -34.94 -86.08 -49.57
CA SER A 175 -33.52 -86.48 -49.38
C SER A 175 -32.49 -85.50 -48.78
N GLY A 176 -31.97 -85.87 -47.60
CA GLY A 176 -30.54 -86.18 -47.49
C GLY A 176 -29.68 -85.40 -46.48
N SER A 177 -29.04 -86.16 -45.58
CA SER A 177 -27.75 -85.93 -44.91
C SER A 177 -27.76 -85.08 -43.62
N SER A 178 -27.68 -85.66 -42.41
CA SER A 178 -26.56 -86.36 -41.74
C SER A 178 -25.53 -85.45 -41.03
N ILE A 179 -25.40 -85.66 -39.71
CA ILE A 179 -24.13 -85.90 -38.98
C ILE A 179 -23.23 -84.66 -38.78
N ASN A 180 -23.21 -84.02 -37.61
CA ASN A 180 -22.27 -84.16 -36.45
C ASN A 180 -21.92 -82.70 -36.03
N GLN A 181 -21.45 -82.30 -34.85
CA GLN A 181 -21.10 -82.88 -33.56
C GLN A 181 -20.81 -81.68 -32.63
N ALA A 182 -21.09 -81.85 -31.34
CA ALA A 182 -20.25 -81.47 -30.19
C ALA A 182 -19.81 -80.01 -29.91
N GLY A 183 -19.81 -79.68 -28.62
CA GLY A 183 -19.05 -78.58 -28.02
C GLY A 183 -19.91 -77.68 -27.12
N GLU A 184 -20.34 -78.10 -25.92
CA GLU A 184 -19.54 -78.11 -24.68
C GLU A 184 -18.83 -76.77 -24.42
N ARG A 185 -19.34 -75.98 -23.46
CA ARG A 185 -19.00 -75.96 -22.02
C ARG A 185 -17.85 -75.01 -21.69
N ASP A 186 -18.18 -74.09 -20.79
CA ASP A 186 -17.41 -73.58 -19.67
C ASP A 186 -16.00 -73.01 -19.86
N SER A 187 -15.74 -71.98 -19.04
CA SER A 187 -14.52 -71.77 -18.24
C SER A 187 -13.77 -70.47 -18.50
N ARG A 188 -13.87 -69.57 -17.52
CA ARG A 188 -12.76 -68.99 -16.73
C ARG A 188 -11.34 -69.02 -17.32
N GLY A 189 -10.66 -67.86 -17.23
CA GLY A 189 -9.19 -67.70 -17.19
C GLY A 189 -8.77 -66.42 -17.91
N VAL A 190 -8.36 -65.33 -17.25
CA VAL A 190 -7.13 -65.05 -16.46
C VAL A 190 -5.85 -64.96 -17.31
N SER A 191 -5.17 -63.82 -17.16
CA SER A 191 -3.74 -63.51 -17.44
C SER A 191 -3.38 -63.29 -18.92
N SER A 192 -2.47 -62.40 -19.36
CA SER A 192 -1.21 -61.84 -18.82
C SER A 192 -0.91 -60.54 -19.61
N ARG A 193 -0.36 -59.45 -19.08
CA ARG A 193 1.04 -59.17 -18.66
C ARG A 193 2.11 -59.44 -19.75
N ALA A 194 2.89 -58.37 -20.01
CA ALA A 194 4.13 -58.24 -20.80
C ALA A 194 3.97 -58.31 -22.34
N GLY A 195 4.55 -57.43 -23.16
CA GLY A 195 5.42 -56.27 -22.95
C GLY A 195 5.91 -55.83 -24.34
N THR A 196 6.02 -54.52 -24.60
CA THR A 196 6.78 -54.04 -25.77
C THR A 196 7.39 -52.68 -25.49
N LEU A 197 8.70 -52.65 -25.68
CA LEU A 197 9.63 -51.55 -25.59
C LEU A 197 9.43 -50.54 -26.72
N GLY A 198 9.65 -49.27 -26.41
CA GLY A 198 9.78 -48.15 -27.34
C GLY A 198 9.56 -46.87 -26.53
N GLY A 199 10.57 -46.12 -26.11
CA GLY A 199 11.64 -45.56 -26.94
C GLY A 199 11.36 -44.06 -26.99
N GLY A 200 12.08 -43.30 -26.16
CA GLY A 200 11.66 -42.01 -25.64
C GLY A 200 11.52 -40.88 -26.65
N THR A 201 10.68 -39.91 -26.28
CA THR A 201 10.87 -38.50 -26.61
C THR A 201 10.45 -37.64 -25.42
N ASN A 202 11.34 -36.73 -25.04
CA ASN A 202 11.13 -35.69 -24.04
C ASN A 202 9.92 -34.83 -24.42
N VAL A 203 8.84 -34.91 -23.65
CA VAL A 203 7.77 -33.91 -23.68
C VAL A 203 7.91 -33.06 -22.43
N VAL A 204 8.37 -31.83 -22.68
CA VAL A 204 8.40 -30.70 -21.77
C VAL A 204 7.07 -30.61 -21.02
N ARG A 205 7.15 -30.78 -19.70
CA ARG A 205 6.05 -30.62 -18.75
C ARG A 205 5.71 -29.13 -18.65
N GLN A 206 4.96 -28.62 -19.61
CA GLN A 206 4.34 -27.31 -19.55
C GLN A 206 3.13 -27.41 -18.62
N GLN A 207 3.29 -26.86 -17.41
CA GLN A 207 2.22 -26.73 -16.44
C GLN A 207 1.10 -25.88 -17.06
N GLN A 208 -0.05 -26.51 -17.35
CA GLN A 208 -1.28 -25.78 -17.61
C GLN A 208 -1.88 -25.34 -16.27
N PRO A 209 -2.29 -24.06 -16.13
CA PRO A 209 -3.02 -23.63 -14.96
C PRO A 209 -4.43 -24.23 -14.98
N VAL A 210 -4.78 -24.94 -13.90
CA VAL A 210 -6.15 -25.36 -13.60
C VAL A 210 -7.01 -24.12 -13.31
N SER A 211 -7.56 -23.52 -14.36
CA SER A 211 -8.58 -22.47 -14.27
C SER A 211 -9.89 -23.09 -13.81
N ALA A 212 -10.05 -23.18 -12.49
CA ALA A 212 -11.28 -23.60 -11.84
C ALA A 212 -12.44 -22.67 -12.25
N PHE A 213 -13.50 -23.33 -12.69
CA PHE A 213 -14.69 -22.79 -13.33
C PHE A 213 -15.57 -22.06 -12.30
N ILE A 214 -15.38 -20.74 -12.11
CA ILE A 214 -16.28 -19.92 -11.28
C ILE A 214 -17.48 -19.49 -12.13
N GLY A 215 -18.58 -20.22 -11.99
CA GLY A 215 -19.92 -19.75 -12.34
C GLY A 215 -20.40 -18.73 -11.30
N SER A 216 -19.81 -17.54 -11.28
CA SER A 216 -20.27 -16.46 -10.40
C SER A 216 -21.63 -15.96 -10.91
N LYS A 217 -22.68 -16.23 -10.12
CA LYS A 217 -23.89 -15.41 -10.13
C LYS A 217 -23.45 -13.95 -9.97
N PRO A 218 -24.07 -12.98 -10.66
CA PRO A 218 -23.67 -11.57 -10.55
C PRO A 218 -23.75 -11.19 -9.07
N ILE A 219 -22.59 -10.96 -8.46
CA ILE A 219 -22.47 -10.42 -7.12
C ILE A 219 -23.24 -9.11 -7.19
N LYS A 220 -24.42 -9.08 -6.55
CA LYS A 220 -25.14 -7.83 -6.30
C LYS A 220 -24.13 -6.96 -5.59
N LYS A 221 -23.58 -5.95 -6.27
CA LYS A 221 -22.54 -5.06 -5.75
C LYS A 221 -23.07 -4.53 -4.42
N GLN A 222 -22.60 -5.10 -3.32
CA GLN A 222 -22.92 -4.68 -1.97
C GLN A 222 -22.16 -3.37 -1.76
N GLY A 223 -22.71 -2.28 -2.30
CA GLY A 223 -22.09 -0.96 -2.21
C GLY A 223 -22.11 -0.44 -0.77
N LEU A 224 -21.49 0.73 -0.58
CA LEU A 224 -21.45 1.51 0.68
C LEU A 224 -22.81 1.65 1.41
N ALA A 225 -23.92 1.40 0.71
CA ALA A 225 -25.27 1.40 1.25
C ALA A 225 -25.57 0.30 2.29
N ILE A 226 -24.71 -0.72 2.46
CA ILE A 226 -24.91 -1.80 3.46
C ILE A 226 -24.13 -1.53 4.77
N LEU A 227 -23.16 -0.61 4.76
CA LEU A 227 -22.41 -0.28 5.97
C LEU A 227 -23.30 0.33 7.05
N ASP A 228 -23.03 0.04 8.31
CA ASP A 228 -23.69 0.68 9.44
C ASP A 228 -23.43 2.19 9.47
N ASP A 229 -24.42 2.97 9.94
CA ASP A 229 -24.34 4.44 9.97
C ASP A 229 -23.11 4.95 10.72
N LYS A 230 -22.70 4.26 11.79
CA LYS A 230 -21.50 4.62 12.58
C LYS A 230 -20.20 4.50 11.77
N LEU A 231 -20.07 3.42 10.99
CA LEU A 231 -18.90 3.21 10.12
C LEU A 231 -18.93 4.19 8.95
N LEU A 232 -20.11 4.45 8.39
CA LEU A 232 -20.30 5.42 7.34
C LEU A 232 -19.90 6.83 7.79
N LEU A 233 -20.29 7.26 9.00
CA LEU A 233 -19.87 8.53 9.59
C LEU A 233 -18.35 8.60 9.78
N LYS A 234 -17.72 7.52 10.26
CA LYS A 234 -16.27 7.45 10.45
C LYS A 234 -15.51 7.51 9.13
N MET A 235 -16.08 7.00 8.03
CA MET A 235 -15.50 7.20 6.70
C MET A 235 -15.69 8.65 6.22
N PHE A 236 -16.88 9.22 6.44
CA PHE A 236 -17.17 10.60 6.05
C PHE A 236 -16.40 11.65 6.86
N SER A 237 -15.90 11.34 8.05
CA SER A 237 -15.04 12.26 8.81
C SER A 237 -13.69 12.53 8.14
N PHE A 238 -13.26 11.67 7.20
CA PHE A 238 -12.04 11.89 6.41
C PHE A 238 -12.31 12.59 5.08
N LEU A 239 -13.57 12.88 4.74
CA LEU A 239 -13.96 13.55 3.51
C LEU A 239 -14.44 14.96 3.80
N THR A 240 -14.14 15.88 2.90
CA THR A 240 -14.78 17.21 2.91
C THR A 240 -16.26 17.08 2.56
N ALA A 241 -17.10 18.06 2.94
CA ALA A 241 -18.53 18.05 2.65
C ALA A 241 -18.85 17.79 1.17
N ARG A 242 -18.04 18.37 0.26
CA ARG A 242 -18.13 18.12 -1.19
C ARG A 242 -17.81 16.67 -1.55
N GLY A 243 -16.83 16.05 -0.89
CA GLY A 243 -16.49 14.64 -1.08
C GLY A 243 -17.62 13.70 -0.64
N VAL A 244 -18.24 13.97 0.50
CA VAL A 244 -19.40 13.20 1.01
C VAL A 244 -20.56 13.26 0.02
N LEU A 245 -20.90 14.46 -0.49
CA LEU A 245 -21.96 14.64 -1.50
C LEU A 245 -21.64 13.94 -2.82
N SER A 246 -20.41 14.07 -3.34
CA SER A 246 -20.00 13.37 -4.57
C SER A 246 -20.07 11.84 -4.42
N CYS A 247 -19.66 11.28 -3.27
CA CYS A 247 -19.81 9.86 -2.98
C CYS A 247 -21.30 9.46 -2.90
N ALA A 248 -22.11 10.25 -2.21
CA ALA A 248 -23.54 10.01 -2.06
C ALA A 248 -24.28 10.01 -3.41
N GLN A 249 -23.92 10.91 -4.34
CA GLN A 249 -24.53 11.00 -5.68
C GLN A 249 -24.33 9.75 -6.53
N THR A 250 -23.30 8.93 -6.26
CA THR A 250 -23.08 7.69 -7.00
C THR A 250 -24.13 6.61 -6.69
N ASN A 251 -24.85 6.72 -5.57
CA ASN A 251 -25.86 5.75 -5.18
C ASN A 251 -27.06 6.41 -4.49
N ARG A 252 -28.24 6.33 -5.10
CA ARG A 252 -29.48 6.94 -4.62
C ARG A 252 -29.88 6.48 -3.21
N THR A 253 -29.60 5.24 -2.80
CA THR A 253 -29.88 4.78 -1.43
C THR A 253 -28.90 5.34 -0.42
N LEU A 254 -27.62 5.49 -0.80
CA LEU A 254 -26.62 6.16 0.02
C LEU A 254 -26.95 7.66 0.17
N PHE A 255 -27.40 8.31 -0.91
CA PHE A 255 -27.85 9.69 -0.88
C PHE A 255 -29.00 9.91 0.10
N ALA A 256 -30.02 9.05 0.09
CA ALA A 256 -31.13 9.15 1.03
C ALA A 256 -30.69 8.94 2.49
N ARG A 257 -29.71 8.05 2.76
CA ARG A 257 -29.14 7.87 4.09
C ARG A 257 -28.30 9.06 4.54
N VAL A 258 -27.47 9.62 3.66
CA VAL A 258 -26.68 10.83 3.93
C VAL A 258 -27.62 12.01 4.20
N ASP A 259 -28.68 12.17 3.41
CA ASP A 259 -29.71 13.20 3.62
C ASP A 259 -30.39 13.07 5.00
N ALA A 260 -30.67 11.83 5.43
CA ALA A 260 -31.21 11.55 6.77
C ALA A 260 -30.19 11.78 7.91
N LEU A 261 -28.92 11.38 7.72
CA LEU A 261 -27.87 11.51 8.73
C LEU A 261 -27.45 12.96 8.97
N PHE A 262 -27.45 13.78 7.92
CA PHE A 262 -27.08 15.20 8.00
C PHE A 262 -28.29 16.14 8.07
N GLY A 263 -29.51 15.60 8.08
CA GLY A 263 -30.74 16.40 8.19
C GLY A 263 -30.92 17.40 7.05
N MET A 264 -30.41 17.10 5.85
CA MET A 264 -30.45 18.00 4.69
C MET A 264 -31.88 18.23 4.15
N GLY A 265 -32.88 17.52 4.70
CA GLY A 265 -34.27 17.95 4.63
C GLY A 265 -34.88 17.82 3.24
N SER A 266 -34.50 16.82 2.43
CA SER A 266 -35.20 16.47 1.18
C SER A 266 -36.57 15.83 1.47
N SER A 267 -37.46 16.60 2.11
CA SER A 267 -38.88 16.32 2.30
C SER A 267 -39.66 16.27 0.98
N VAL A 268 -39.04 16.69 -0.13
CA VAL A 268 -39.61 16.62 -1.49
C VAL A 268 -39.79 15.17 -1.96
N ALA A 269 -38.91 14.23 -1.58
CA ALA A 269 -39.03 12.84 -2.01
C ALA A 269 -40.05 12.01 -1.18
N VAL A 270 -40.32 12.40 0.06
CA VAL A 270 -41.28 11.70 0.94
C VAL A 270 -42.72 12.16 0.67
N ALA A 271 -42.93 13.42 0.26
CA ALA A 271 -44.24 13.92 -0.15
C ALA A 271 -44.78 13.19 -1.41
N GLN A 272 -43.90 12.77 -2.32
CA GLN A 272 -44.30 12.08 -3.55
C GLN A 272 -44.63 10.59 -3.33
N ARG A 273 -44.07 9.94 -2.29
CA ARG A 273 -44.46 8.57 -1.89
C ARG A 273 -45.79 8.51 -1.12
N ARG A 274 -46.21 9.60 -0.46
CA ARG A 274 -47.52 9.65 0.20
C ARG A 274 -48.70 9.85 -0.76
N ARG A 275 -48.47 10.30 -2.00
CA ARG A 275 -49.53 10.42 -3.01
C ARG A 275 -49.83 9.15 -3.80
N VAL A 276 -48.90 8.19 -3.89
CA VAL A 276 -49.13 6.92 -4.60
C VAL A 276 -49.70 5.83 -3.67
N LYS A 277 -49.54 5.97 -2.34
CA LYS A 277 -50.05 5.00 -1.36
C LYS A 277 -51.44 5.31 -0.80
N ALA A 278 -52.09 6.38 -1.25
CA ALA A 278 -53.45 6.74 -0.84
C ALA A 278 -54.56 6.17 -1.76
N GLN A 279 -54.20 5.31 -2.72
CA GLN A 279 -55.15 4.76 -3.70
C GLN A 279 -55.22 3.22 -3.73
N GLU A 280 -54.58 2.50 -2.79
CA GLU A 280 -54.62 1.03 -2.72
C GLU A 280 -55.12 0.45 -1.38
N ASP A 281 -55.31 1.26 -0.33
CA ASP A 281 -55.82 0.79 0.96
C ASP A 281 -57.34 1.00 1.06
N SER A 282 -58.12 0.21 0.31
CA SER A 282 -59.56 0.05 0.55
C SER A 282 -60.02 -1.42 0.56
N PHE A 283 -59.23 -2.37 1.03
CA PHE A 283 -59.74 -3.71 1.37
C PHE A 283 -58.98 -4.32 2.56
N PRO A 284 -59.66 -4.64 3.67
CA PRO A 284 -59.01 -5.32 4.79
C PRO A 284 -58.98 -6.82 4.51
N ASN A 285 -57.79 -7.43 4.49
CA ASN A 285 -57.66 -8.88 4.57
C ASN A 285 -56.76 -9.25 5.76
N ASN A 286 -57.40 -9.87 6.74
CA ASN A 286 -56.88 -10.17 8.05
C ASN A 286 -56.58 -11.67 8.09
N ASN A 287 -55.31 -12.08 8.19
CA ASN A 287 -54.97 -13.47 8.47
C ASN A 287 -53.63 -13.57 9.21
N THR A 288 -53.71 -13.53 10.55
CA THR A 288 -52.76 -14.21 11.42
C THR A 288 -53.50 -14.95 12.53
N SER A 289 -53.28 -16.26 12.52
CA SER A 289 -53.60 -17.30 13.50
C SER A 289 -53.62 -16.86 14.97
N ARG A 290 -54.70 -17.23 15.69
CA ARG A 290 -54.62 -17.74 17.06
C ARG A 290 -55.67 -18.83 17.33
N HIS A 291 -55.17 -19.92 17.91
CA HIS A 291 -55.89 -21.01 18.56
C HIS A 291 -56.84 -20.55 19.68
N GLY A 292 -57.97 -21.25 19.83
CA GLY A 292 -58.75 -21.29 21.08
C GLY A 292 -60.19 -21.77 20.91
N THR A 293 -60.44 -23.05 21.24
CA THR A 293 -61.62 -23.63 21.94
C THR A 293 -63.06 -23.17 21.59
N THR A 294 -63.87 -24.10 21.03
CA THR A 294 -65.31 -24.48 21.26
C THR A 294 -66.33 -23.46 21.86
N PRO A 295 -67.70 -23.55 21.69
CA PRO A 295 -68.58 -24.46 20.91
C PRO A 295 -69.72 -23.66 20.13
N PRO A 296 -70.93 -24.17 19.76
CA PRO A 296 -71.60 -23.85 18.49
C PRO A 296 -72.71 -22.78 18.57
N LYS A 297 -73.03 -22.10 17.45
CA LYS A 297 -74.35 -21.47 17.27
C LYS A 297 -74.74 -21.27 15.80
N GLN A 298 -76.00 -21.59 15.55
CA GLN A 298 -76.84 -21.40 14.38
C GLN A 298 -76.72 -19.99 13.77
N ASN A 299 -76.76 -19.84 12.44
CA ASN A 299 -77.98 -19.55 11.67
C ASN A 299 -77.70 -19.04 10.25
N SER A 300 -78.41 -19.67 9.31
CA SER A 300 -79.18 -19.08 8.19
C SER A 300 -78.50 -18.29 7.05
N ARG A 301 -78.90 -18.75 5.83
CA ARG A 301 -79.14 -18.02 4.56
C ARG A 301 -77.92 -17.50 3.79
N ALA A 302 -77.87 -17.51 2.47
CA ALA A 302 -78.71 -18.05 1.39
C ALA A 302 -77.96 -17.77 0.07
N ALA A 303 -78.32 -18.53 -0.98
CA ALA A 303 -78.06 -18.31 -2.41
C ALA A 303 -76.60 -18.52 -2.91
N GLY A 304 -76.35 -19.26 -3.98
CA GLY A 304 -77.21 -19.96 -4.92
C GLY A 304 -76.43 -20.47 -6.15
N GLY A 305 -76.99 -21.50 -6.82
CA GLY A 305 -76.70 -21.90 -8.21
C GLY A 305 -75.50 -22.86 -8.39
N GLY A 306 -75.60 -24.03 -9.03
CA GLY A 306 -76.67 -24.71 -9.76
C GLY A 306 -76.39 -26.23 -9.73
N SER A 307 -77.41 -27.08 -9.62
CA SER A 307 -78.32 -27.51 -10.70
C SER A 307 -77.69 -28.54 -11.64
N SER A 308 -77.77 -29.83 -11.27
CA SER A 308 -78.26 -30.92 -12.12
C SER A 308 -78.08 -32.27 -11.39
N GLY A 309 -79.17 -32.88 -10.93
CA GLY A 309 -79.15 -34.12 -10.17
C GLY A 309 -80.56 -34.64 -9.88
N ASN A 310 -81.32 -34.82 -10.94
CA ASN A 310 -82.67 -35.35 -10.94
C ASN A 310 -82.61 -36.85 -10.59
N ASN A 311 -82.88 -37.24 -9.34
CA ASN A 311 -83.16 -38.63 -8.97
C ASN A 311 -84.50 -38.72 -8.24
N GLY A 312 -85.48 -39.25 -8.97
CA GLY A 312 -86.85 -39.43 -8.52
C GLY A 312 -86.94 -40.47 -7.40
N ASN A 313 -87.24 -39.99 -6.20
CA ASN A 313 -87.89 -40.79 -5.17
C ASN A 313 -89.41 -40.77 -5.46
N THR A 314 -89.84 -41.53 -6.46
CA THR A 314 -91.25 -41.91 -6.62
C THR A 314 -91.58 -42.93 -5.52
N ALA A 315 -92.07 -42.44 -4.39
CA ALA A 315 -92.62 -43.28 -3.33
C ALA A 315 -93.81 -44.08 -3.89
N LEU A 316 -93.67 -45.39 -3.96
CA LEU A 316 -94.75 -46.31 -4.31
C LEU A 316 -95.90 -46.12 -3.31
N THR A 317 -97.08 -45.74 -3.79
CA THR A 317 -98.29 -45.57 -2.98
C THR A 317 -98.66 -46.89 -2.29
N ALA A 318 -99.04 -46.84 -1.01
CA ALA A 318 -99.33 -48.02 -0.19
C ALA A 318 -100.39 -48.97 -0.82
N ALA A 319 -101.32 -48.42 -1.61
CA ALA A 319 -102.33 -49.19 -2.34
C ALA A 319 -101.74 -50.07 -3.45
N THR A 320 -100.72 -49.60 -4.18
CA THR A 320 -100.02 -50.37 -5.22
C THR A 320 -99.11 -51.45 -4.61
N ALA A 321 -98.50 -51.19 -3.46
CA ALA A 321 -97.69 -52.17 -2.74
C ALA A 321 -98.54 -53.34 -2.23
N ALA A 322 -99.76 -53.07 -1.73
CA ALA A 322 -100.70 -54.10 -1.28
C ALA A 322 -101.19 -55.02 -2.43
N ALA A 323 -101.45 -54.46 -3.61
CA ALA A 323 -101.90 -55.22 -4.79
C ALA A 323 -100.81 -56.10 -5.42
N ILE A 324 -99.53 -55.73 -5.26
CA ILE A 324 -98.39 -56.55 -5.70
C ILE A 324 -98.14 -57.66 -4.67
N ALA A 325 -98.22 -57.35 -3.37
CA ALA A 325 -98.05 -58.33 -2.29
C ALA A 325 -99.09 -59.47 -2.33
N SER A 326 -100.32 -59.21 -2.79
CA SER A 326 -101.37 -60.24 -2.92
C SER A 326 -101.19 -61.18 -4.13
N LYS A 327 -100.32 -60.84 -5.08
CA LYS A 327 -100.05 -61.64 -6.30
C LYS A 327 -98.77 -62.47 -6.21
N LEU A 328 -97.93 -62.21 -5.22
CA LEU A 328 -96.66 -62.92 -5.02
C LEU A 328 -96.90 -64.17 -4.16
N ASN A 329 -96.42 -65.32 -4.64
CA ASN A 329 -96.43 -66.56 -3.86
C ASN A 329 -95.45 -66.41 -2.67
N ALA A 330 -95.70 -67.12 -1.56
CA ALA A 330 -94.88 -67.03 -0.34
C ALA A 330 -93.38 -67.31 -0.60
N ALA A 331 -93.05 -68.11 -1.62
CA ALA A 331 -91.67 -68.35 -2.07
C ALA A 331 -91.02 -67.11 -2.71
N GLU A 332 -91.77 -66.34 -3.49
CA GLU A 332 -91.30 -65.12 -4.15
C GLU A 332 -91.09 -63.99 -3.13
N ILE A 333 -91.99 -63.87 -2.14
CA ILE A 333 -91.83 -62.93 -1.02
C ILE A 333 -90.56 -63.27 -0.23
N LYS A 334 -90.30 -64.55 0.07
CA LYS A 334 -89.02 -64.99 0.71
C LYS A 334 -87.80 -64.66 -0.16
N GLY A 335 -87.89 -64.84 -1.47
CA GLY A 335 -86.82 -64.48 -2.41
C GLY A 335 -86.52 -62.97 -2.42
N ILE A 336 -87.57 -62.13 -2.41
CA ILE A 336 -87.44 -60.67 -2.35
C ILE A 336 -86.79 -60.23 -1.03
N ILE A 337 -87.19 -60.80 0.11
CA ILE A 337 -86.59 -60.49 1.42
C ILE A 337 -85.09 -60.87 1.42
N ALA A 338 -84.73 -62.05 0.91
CA ALA A 338 -83.33 -62.47 0.83
C ALA A 338 -82.49 -61.57 -0.08
N LEU A 339 -83.07 -61.08 -1.19
CA LEU A 339 -82.42 -60.10 -2.06
C LEU A 339 -82.27 -58.74 -1.39
N ASP A 340 -83.25 -58.27 -0.64
CA ASP A 340 -83.21 -57.00 0.10
C ASP A 340 -82.16 -57.04 1.24
N GLU A 341 -82.10 -58.14 1.99
CA GLU A 341 -81.05 -58.37 2.99
C GLU A 341 -79.66 -58.37 2.36
N ARG A 342 -79.51 -59.01 1.18
CA ARG A 342 -78.24 -59.00 0.44
C ARG A 342 -77.90 -57.61 -0.09
N ALA A 343 -78.88 -56.85 -0.57
CA ALA A 343 -78.70 -55.47 -1.03
C ALA A 343 -78.23 -54.58 0.12
N ARG A 344 -78.88 -54.64 1.30
CA ARG A 344 -78.44 -53.91 2.50
C ARG A 344 -77.05 -54.32 2.95
N LYS A 345 -76.70 -55.62 2.88
CA LYS A 345 -75.35 -56.08 3.21
C LYS A 345 -74.31 -55.49 2.27
N LEU A 346 -74.58 -55.47 0.96
CA LEU A 346 -73.72 -54.84 -0.04
C LEU A 346 -73.65 -53.31 0.12
N GLU A 347 -74.74 -52.66 0.52
CA GLU A 347 -74.75 -51.21 0.82
C GLU A 347 -73.88 -50.87 2.03
N LEU A 348 -73.98 -51.66 3.12
CA LEU A 348 -73.12 -51.53 4.28
C LEU A 348 -71.65 -51.74 3.92
N GLU A 349 -71.34 -52.77 3.13
CA GLU A 349 -69.98 -53.02 2.64
C GLU A 349 -69.48 -51.88 1.74
N CYS A 350 -70.29 -51.39 0.81
CA CYS A 350 -69.94 -50.22 -0.02
C CYS A 350 -69.73 -48.96 0.82
N SER A 351 -70.50 -48.76 1.88
CA SER A 351 -70.33 -47.64 2.81
C SER A 351 -69.02 -47.79 3.59
N ALA A 352 -68.70 -48.99 4.08
CA ALA A 352 -67.46 -49.28 4.80
C ALA A 352 -66.23 -49.08 3.89
N LEU A 353 -66.26 -49.59 2.65
CA LEU A 353 -65.17 -49.42 1.68
C LEU A 353 -65.00 -47.94 1.27
N ARG A 354 -66.08 -47.15 1.24
CA ARG A 354 -65.96 -45.69 1.01
C ARG A 354 -65.27 -44.99 2.19
N ALA A 355 -65.63 -45.33 3.43
CA ALA A 355 -64.97 -44.78 4.61
C ALA A 355 -63.48 -45.15 4.65
N GLU A 356 -63.14 -46.43 4.42
CA GLU A 356 -61.75 -46.87 4.35
C GLU A 356 -60.97 -46.18 3.24
N LYS A 357 -61.58 -45.98 2.06
CA LYS A 357 -60.97 -45.21 0.97
C LYS A 357 -60.70 -43.75 1.37
N GLU A 358 -61.63 -43.10 2.07
CA GLU A 358 -61.46 -41.73 2.56
C GLU A 358 -60.34 -41.65 3.61
N ASP A 359 -60.27 -42.61 4.53
CA ASP A 359 -59.21 -42.71 5.54
C ASP A 359 -57.83 -42.94 4.91
N LEU A 360 -57.73 -43.87 3.95
CA LEU A 360 -56.49 -44.12 3.21
C LEU A 360 -56.05 -42.91 2.39
N LYS A 361 -57.01 -42.16 1.83
CA LYS A 361 -56.71 -40.91 1.12
C LYS A 361 -56.19 -39.84 2.08
N ALA A 362 -56.80 -39.67 3.24
CA ALA A 362 -56.33 -38.74 4.27
C ALA A 362 -54.93 -39.12 4.79
N ALA A 363 -54.67 -40.42 4.97
CA ALA A 363 -53.36 -40.93 5.33
C ALA A 363 -52.32 -40.62 4.24
N LEU A 364 -52.65 -40.87 2.97
CA LEU A 364 -51.77 -40.55 1.84
C LEU A 364 -51.45 -39.05 1.79
N ASP A 365 -52.46 -38.18 1.84
CA ASP A 365 -52.29 -36.72 1.81
C ASP A 365 -51.40 -36.25 2.99
N SER A 366 -51.57 -36.85 4.18
CA SER A 366 -50.71 -36.55 5.33
C SER A 366 -49.25 -36.96 5.10
N THR A 367 -49.01 -38.15 4.52
CA THR A 367 -47.64 -38.62 4.22
C THR A 367 -46.98 -37.79 3.12
N GLU A 368 -47.74 -37.34 2.13
CA GLU A 368 -47.24 -36.43 1.09
C GLU A 368 -46.85 -35.07 1.68
N SER A 369 -47.64 -34.52 2.60
CA SER A 369 -47.30 -33.26 3.28
C SER A 369 -46.00 -33.35 4.09
N VAL A 370 -45.76 -34.47 4.80
CA VAL A 370 -44.51 -34.71 5.55
C VAL A 370 -43.33 -34.84 4.60
N LYS A 371 -43.52 -35.55 3.47
CA LYS A 371 -42.49 -35.67 2.43
C LYS A 371 -42.12 -34.32 1.81
N GLU A 372 -43.10 -33.47 1.52
CA GLU A 372 -42.87 -32.11 1.02
C GLU A 372 -42.11 -31.24 2.04
N PHE A 373 -42.48 -31.34 3.32
CA PHE A 373 -41.78 -30.66 4.40
C PHE A 373 -40.32 -31.10 4.52
N LEU A 374 -40.06 -32.41 4.53
CA LEU A 374 -38.71 -32.97 4.61
C LEU A 374 -37.87 -32.60 3.39
N ASN A 375 -38.44 -32.64 2.18
CA ASN A 375 -37.75 -32.19 0.97
C ASN A 375 -37.40 -30.69 1.01
N THR A 376 -38.28 -29.86 1.58
CA THR A 376 -38.03 -28.43 1.75
C THR A 376 -36.88 -28.21 2.74
N LYS A 377 -36.87 -28.93 3.87
CA LYS A 377 -35.78 -28.88 4.86
C LYS A 377 -34.46 -29.40 4.32
N LEU A 378 -34.49 -30.47 3.52
CA LEU A 378 -33.31 -30.99 2.84
C LEU A 378 -32.70 -29.93 1.92
N LYS A 379 -33.51 -29.32 1.04
CA LYS A 379 -33.06 -28.24 0.15
C LYS A 379 -32.53 -27.02 0.91
N GLU A 380 -33.19 -26.61 1.99
CA GLU A 380 -32.69 -25.53 2.86
C GLU A 380 -31.32 -25.87 3.47
N SER A 381 -31.12 -27.12 3.90
CA SER A 381 -29.85 -27.57 4.48
C SER A 381 -28.73 -27.66 3.44
N GLU A 382 -29.02 -28.15 2.23
CA GLU A 382 -28.09 -28.17 1.10
C GLU A 382 -27.67 -26.74 0.71
N GLN A 383 -28.64 -25.82 0.65
CA GLN A 383 -28.36 -24.42 0.35
C GLN A 383 -27.48 -23.76 1.43
N LYS A 384 -27.72 -24.07 2.72
CA LYS A 384 -26.87 -23.59 3.81
C LYS A 384 -25.45 -24.16 3.73
N LEU A 385 -25.32 -25.44 3.37
CA LEU A 385 -24.03 -26.08 3.18
C LEU A 385 -23.26 -25.45 2.01
N GLU A 386 -23.91 -25.21 0.87
CA GLU A 386 -23.31 -24.53 -0.28
C GLU A 386 -22.84 -23.11 0.09
N GLN A 387 -23.65 -22.35 0.83
CA GLN A 387 -23.27 -21.02 1.32
C GLN A 387 -22.07 -21.06 2.27
N ALA A 388 -22.01 -22.04 3.18
CA ALA A 388 -20.89 -22.22 4.09
C ALA A 388 -19.60 -22.59 3.34
N GLN A 389 -19.67 -23.42 2.32
CA GLN A 389 -18.53 -23.77 1.47
C GLN A 389 -18.00 -22.56 0.70
N ILE A 390 -18.89 -21.74 0.12
CA ILE A 390 -18.49 -20.50 -0.57
C ILE A 390 -17.81 -19.53 0.41
N ALA A 391 -18.39 -19.35 1.60
CA ALA A 391 -17.80 -18.49 2.64
C ALA A 391 -16.41 -18.98 3.08
N HIS A 392 -16.24 -20.30 3.23
CA HIS A 392 -14.94 -20.89 3.56
C HIS A 392 -13.88 -20.64 2.49
N ILE A 393 -14.22 -20.82 1.21
CA ILE A 393 -13.32 -20.56 0.08
C ILE A 393 -12.91 -19.08 0.05
N GLU A 394 -13.85 -18.16 0.26
CA GLU A 394 -13.52 -16.73 0.29
C GLU A 394 -12.64 -16.37 1.50
N GLN A 395 -12.86 -17.00 2.65
CA GLN A 395 -12.01 -16.82 3.83
C GLN A 395 -10.60 -17.39 3.60
N GLU A 396 -10.44 -18.50 2.90
CA GLU A 396 -9.11 -19.00 2.51
C GLU A 396 -8.41 -18.07 1.52
N ARG A 397 -9.15 -17.52 0.56
CA ARG A 397 -8.62 -16.53 -0.38
C ARG A 397 -8.15 -15.27 0.35
N GLN A 398 -8.94 -14.77 1.30
CA GLN A 398 -8.55 -13.64 2.12
C GLN A 398 -7.31 -13.96 2.96
N ARG A 399 -7.27 -15.13 3.62
CA ARG A 399 -6.08 -15.58 4.38
C ARG A 399 -4.81 -15.62 3.53
N LYS A 400 -4.91 -16.06 2.26
CA LYS A 400 -3.77 -16.05 1.32
C LYS A 400 -3.35 -14.62 0.97
N SER A 401 -4.31 -13.74 0.65
CA SER A 401 -4.03 -12.33 0.36
C SER A 401 -3.41 -11.62 1.56
N ASP A 402 -3.90 -11.87 2.78
CA ASP A 402 -3.37 -11.28 4.02
C ASP A 402 -1.95 -11.79 4.28
N HIS A 403 -1.69 -13.08 4.03
CA HIS A 403 -0.36 -13.65 4.14
C HIS A 403 0.64 -13.01 3.16
N GLU A 404 0.24 -12.77 1.91
CA GLU A 404 1.07 -12.07 0.93
C GLU A 404 1.38 -10.63 1.37
N VAL A 405 0.40 -9.91 1.92
CA VAL A 405 0.61 -8.55 2.45
C VAL A 405 1.54 -8.57 3.66
N ILE A 406 1.35 -9.50 4.60
CA ILE A 406 2.23 -9.65 5.77
C ILE A 406 3.66 -9.97 5.32
N ALA A 407 3.85 -10.93 4.42
CA ALA A 407 5.17 -11.30 3.90
C ALA A 407 5.86 -10.12 3.20
N PHE A 408 5.12 -9.31 2.44
CA PHE A 408 5.64 -8.09 1.83
C PHE A 408 6.07 -7.05 2.86
N LEU A 409 5.24 -6.81 3.88
CA LEU A 409 5.54 -5.86 4.95
C LEU A 409 6.75 -6.31 5.78
N ASP A 410 6.85 -7.60 6.10
CA ASP A 410 7.99 -8.16 6.83
C ASP A 410 9.29 -8.05 6.03
N ALA A 411 9.26 -8.37 4.73
CA ALA A 411 10.40 -8.20 3.83
C ALA A 411 10.83 -6.73 3.76
N ARG A 412 9.88 -5.80 3.60
CA ARG A 412 10.17 -4.37 3.53
C ARG A 412 10.70 -3.82 4.85
N ASN A 413 10.17 -4.29 5.99
CA ASN A 413 10.67 -3.88 7.29
C ASN A 413 12.11 -4.36 7.50
N LYS A 414 12.41 -5.60 7.11
CA LYS A 414 13.78 -6.14 7.15
C LYS A 414 14.75 -5.32 6.29
N GLU A 415 14.38 -4.96 5.06
CA GLU A 415 15.19 -4.08 4.21
C GLU A 415 15.48 -2.73 4.87
N LEU A 416 14.47 -2.11 5.49
CA LEU A 416 14.63 -0.84 6.19
C LEU A 416 15.49 -0.96 7.45
N GLU A 417 15.38 -2.07 8.19
CA GLU A 417 16.24 -2.37 9.34
C GLU A 417 17.70 -2.54 8.90
N GLU A 418 17.95 -3.25 7.80
CA GLU A 418 19.29 -3.40 7.21
C GLU A 418 19.85 -2.04 6.74
N GLU A 419 19.05 -1.21 6.08
CA GLU A 419 19.44 0.14 5.65
C GLU A 419 19.79 1.03 6.85
N CYS A 420 18.93 1.07 7.89
CA CYS A 420 19.19 1.79 9.13
C CYS A 420 20.49 1.34 9.81
N ASN A 421 20.72 0.02 9.87
CA ASN A 421 21.94 -0.53 10.45
C ASN A 421 23.18 -0.13 9.65
N SER A 422 23.09 -0.13 8.31
CA SER A 422 24.19 0.30 7.43
C SER A 422 24.53 1.78 7.60
N LEU A 423 23.51 2.66 7.69
CA LEU A 423 23.68 4.09 7.92
C LEU A 423 24.28 4.36 9.29
N LYS A 424 23.85 3.63 10.32
CA LYS A 424 24.41 3.73 11.66
C LYS A 424 25.89 3.31 11.70
N GLN A 425 26.27 2.25 10.99
CA GLN A 425 27.68 1.84 10.89
C GLN A 425 28.52 2.87 10.13
N ARG A 426 27.96 3.45 9.05
CA ARG A 426 28.61 4.53 8.32
C ARG A 426 28.82 5.76 9.20
N GLN A 427 27.80 6.17 9.95
CA GLN A 427 27.88 7.27 10.92
C GLN A 427 28.99 7.02 11.95
N ILE A 428 29.04 5.83 12.57
CA ILE A 428 30.09 5.48 13.54
C ILE A 428 31.48 5.58 12.90
N THR A 429 31.62 5.13 11.65
CA THR A 429 32.88 5.18 10.92
C THR A 429 33.31 6.62 10.64
N GLU A 430 32.40 7.45 10.12
CA GLU A 430 32.65 8.86 9.82
C GLU A 430 32.94 9.66 11.12
N GLU A 431 32.19 9.43 12.20
CA GLU A 431 32.47 10.03 13.51
C GLU A 431 33.85 9.62 14.04
N SER A 432 34.25 8.35 13.88
CA SER A 432 35.58 7.89 14.29
C SER A 432 36.70 8.55 13.47
N GLN A 433 36.48 8.80 12.18
CA GLN A 433 37.44 9.49 11.31
C GLN A 433 37.56 10.97 11.68
N LEU A 434 36.44 11.67 11.90
CA LEU A 434 36.43 13.06 12.34
C LEU A 434 37.10 13.23 13.70
N ARG A 435 36.90 12.28 14.64
CA ARG A 435 37.62 12.26 15.92
C ARG A 435 39.12 12.14 15.72
N ARG A 436 39.59 11.21 14.88
CA ARG A 436 41.03 11.07 14.56
C ARG A 436 41.61 12.34 13.95
N GLN A 437 40.94 12.93 12.96
CA GLN A 437 41.39 14.17 12.32
C GLN A 437 41.45 15.33 13.33
N ARG A 438 40.47 15.43 14.23
CA ARG A 438 40.47 16.41 15.32
C ARG A 438 41.65 16.20 16.25
N ASP A 439 41.91 14.96 16.67
CA ASP A 439 43.02 14.63 17.58
C ASP A 439 44.38 14.90 16.92
N GLU A 440 44.53 14.57 15.63
CA GLU A 440 45.71 14.88 14.82
C GLU A 440 45.93 16.40 14.70
N ALA A 441 44.88 17.17 14.43
CA ALA A 441 44.95 18.64 14.36
C ALA A 441 45.32 19.26 15.71
N ILE A 442 44.78 18.73 16.81
CA ILE A 442 45.15 19.15 18.18
C ILE A 442 46.63 18.84 18.44
N ALA A 443 47.11 17.65 18.09
CA ALA A 443 48.50 17.26 18.26
C ALA A 443 49.45 18.13 17.42
N ALA A 444 49.09 18.42 16.17
CA ALA A 444 49.85 19.31 15.29
C ALA A 444 49.90 20.75 15.82
N LYS A 445 48.79 21.27 16.35
CA LYS A 445 48.75 22.59 16.99
C LYS A 445 49.65 22.63 18.24
N GLN A 446 49.63 21.58 19.05
CA GLN A 446 50.48 21.48 20.24
C GLN A 446 51.96 21.42 19.87
N SER A 447 52.34 20.60 18.88
CA SER A 447 53.72 20.52 18.42
C SER A 447 54.22 21.86 17.88
N LEU A 448 53.38 22.57 17.11
CA LEU A 448 53.69 23.91 16.62
C LEU A 448 53.85 24.93 17.77
N SER A 449 52.95 24.93 18.76
CA SER A 449 53.06 25.78 19.95
C SER A 449 54.37 25.55 20.69
N THR A 450 54.73 24.29 20.95
CA THR A 450 55.99 23.96 21.64
C THR A 450 57.23 24.35 20.80
N SER A 451 57.14 24.31 19.48
CA SER A 451 58.19 24.78 18.58
C SER A 451 58.37 26.31 18.68
N TYR A 452 57.27 27.07 18.64
CA TYR A 452 57.30 28.52 18.81
C TYR A 452 57.81 28.94 20.19
N GLU A 453 57.39 28.26 21.26
CA GLU A 453 57.89 28.51 22.62
C GLU A 453 59.42 28.31 22.71
N LYS A 454 59.95 27.24 22.09
CA LYS A 454 61.39 27.01 21.99
C LYS A 454 62.10 28.10 21.18
N GLN A 455 61.51 28.55 20.07
CA GLN A 455 62.07 29.62 19.25
C GLN A 455 62.12 30.95 20.01
N ILE A 456 61.04 31.30 20.72
CA ILE A 456 60.98 32.50 21.57
C ILE A 456 62.02 32.40 22.69
N ALA A 457 62.15 31.23 23.35
CA ALA A 457 63.16 31.02 24.38
C ALA A 457 64.58 31.21 23.84
N HIS A 458 64.88 30.67 22.64
CA HIS A 458 66.16 30.84 21.97
C HIS A 458 66.45 32.30 21.59
N LEU A 459 65.46 33.03 21.05
CA LEU A 459 65.59 34.46 20.75
C LEU A 459 65.88 35.27 22.03
N ASN A 460 65.14 35.00 23.11
CA ASN A 460 65.37 35.64 24.41
C ASN A 460 66.76 35.35 24.98
N GLN A 461 67.28 34.13 24.78
CA GLN A 461 68.63 33.78 25.18
C GLN A 461 69.68 34.54 24.35
N ASN A 462 69.53 34.55 23.03
CA ASN A 462 70.41 35.31 22.13
C ASN A 462 70.41 36.81 22.46
N GLU A 463 69.26 37.40 22.79
CA GLU A 463 69.19 38.78 23.25
C GLU A 463 69.98 39.03 24.53
N ARG A 464 69.93 38.10 25.50
CA ARG A 464 70.71 38.21 26.75
C ARG A 464 72.20 38.11 26.48
N GLU A 465 72.62 37.17 25.62
CA GLU A 465 74.01 37.01 25.20
C GLU A 465 74.51 38.25 24.46
N ASN A 466 73.72 38.78 23.52
CA ASN A 466 74.03 40.02 22.81
C ASN A 466 74.15 41.22 23.77
N LYS A 467 73.23 41.35 24.74
CA LYS A 467 73.30 42.40 25.78
C LYS A 467 74.59 42.25 26.62
N TYR A 468 74.99 41.03 26.93
CA TYR A 468 76.23 40.75 27.67
C TYR A 468 77.48 41.09 26.85
N GLN A 469 77.56 40.65 25.60
CA GLN A 469 78.66 40.99 24.69
C GLN A 469 78.78 42.50 24.48
N ARG A 470 77.67 43.21 24.26
CA ARG A 470 77.67 44.68 24.18
C ARG A 470 78.25 45.33 25.43
N LYS A 471 77.92 44.83 26.63
CA LYS A 471 78.50 45.33 27.90
C LYS A 471 80.01 45.12 27.95
N ILE A 472 80.53 43.98 27.48
CA ILE A 472 81.97 43.71 27.40
C ILE A 472 82.64 44.69 26.43
N LEU A 473 82.13 44.79 25.21
CA LEU A 473 82.66 45.70 24.19
C LEU A 473 82.67 47.15 24.66
N VAL A 474 81.63 47.61 25.37
CA VAL A 474 81.59 48.95 25.95
C VAL A 474 82.70 49.15 26.99
N LYS A 475 82.98 48.15 27.84
CA LYS A 475 84.09 48.20 28.80
C LYS A 475 85.46 48.23 28.10
N GLU A 476 85.65 47.41 27.06
CA GLU A 476 86.87 47.38 26.26
C GLU A 476 87.10 48.73 25.55
N VAL A 477 86.09 49.26 24.86
CA VAL A 477 86.16 50.57 24.20
C VAL A 477 86.48 51.67 25.20
N LYS A 478 85.87 51.66 26.40
CA LYS A 478 86.18 52.63 27.46
C LYS A 478 87.64 52.53 27.92
N THR A 479 88.15 51.31 28.05
CA THR A 479 89.54 51.03 28.46
C THR A 479 90.53 51.50 27.38
N LEU A 480 90.27 51.16 26.12
CA LEU A 480 91.06 51.60 24.96
C LEU A 480 91.05 53.13 24.82
N ARG A 481 89.90 53.80 25.02
CA ARG A 481 89.83 55.27 25.03
C ARG A 481 90.66 55.89 26.16
N ALA A 482 90.63 55.29 27.36
CA ALA A 482 91.44 55.77 28.49
C ALA A 482 92.95 55.58 28.23
N GLN A 483 93.35 54.45 27.64
CA GLN A 483 94.72 54.19 27.19
C GLN A 483 95.15 55.21 26.13
N LEU A 484 94.33 55.43 25.10
CA LEU A 484 94.60 56.39 24.03
C LEU A 484 94.73 57.83 24.56
N ALA A 485 93.87 58.24 25.50
CA ALA A 485 93.98 59.53 26.18
C ALA A 485 95.28 59.66 26.99
N THR A 486 95.74 58.58 27.63
CA THR A 486 97.01 58.55 28.37
C THR A 486 98.19 58.68 27.41
N ILE A 487 98.19 57.92 26.32
CA ILE A 487 99.19 58.03 25.25
C ILE A 487 99.22 59.45 24.68
N GLN A 488 98.06 60.06 24.42
CA GLN A 488 97.99 61.45 23.95
C GLN A 488 98.54 62.45 24.97
N ARG A 489 98.33 62.26 26.28
CA ARG A 489 98.98 63.10 27.31
C ARG A 489 100.49 62.92 27.34
N VAL A 490 100.98 61.68 27.23
CA VAL A 490 102.41 61.37 27.14
C VAL A 490 103.00 61.99 25.87
N ALA A 491 102.31 61.90 24.74
CA ALA A 491 102.73 62.53 23.48
C ALA A 491 102.79 64.06 23.62
N ARG A 492 101.76 64.70 24.19
CA ARG A 492 101.74 66.16 24.42
C ARG A 492 102.82 66.64 25.39
N SER A 493 103.09 65.88 26.45
CA SER A 493 104.17 66.19 27.38
C SER A 493 105.54 65.97 26.74
N SER A 494 105.71 64.93 25.92
CA SER A 494 106.92 64.68 25.12
C SER A 494 107.17 65.79 24.09
N THR A 495 106.13 66.27 23.39
CA THR A 495 106.27 67.43 22.48
C THR A 495 106.61 68.70 23.26
N ALA A 496 105.99 68.95 24.42
CA ALA A 496 106.33 70.08 25.28
C ALA A 496 107.78 70.00 25.82
N LEU A 497 108.25 68.80 26.18
CA LEU A 497 109.65 68.53 26.53
C LEU A 497 110.59 68.75 25.33
N SER A 498 110.22 68.29 24.14
CA SER A 498 110.98 68.53 22.92
C SER A 498 111.08 70.03 22.61
N ASP A 499 110.00 70.78 22.78
CA ASP A 499 109.96 72.21 22.55
C ASP A 499 110.78 72.99 23.61
N THR A 500 110.74 72.59 24.87
CA THR A 500 111.61 73.19 25.91
C THR A 500 113.09 72.85 25.69
N VAL A 501 113.43 71.64 25.24
CA VAL A 501 114.80 71.27 24.85
C VAL A 501 115.27 72.09 23.64
N LYS A 502 114.45 72.26 22.60
CA LYS A 502 114.75 73.13 21.46
C LYS A 502 114.94 74.59 21.91
N GLN A 503 114.12 75.07 22.84
CA GLN A 503 114.26 76.42 23.41
C GLN A 503 115.56 76.57 24.21
N HIS A 504 115.98 75.53 24.96
CA HIS A 504 117.27 75.49 25.64
C HIS A 504 118.45 75.43 24.67
N GLN A 505 118.38 74.65 23.59
CA GLN A 505 119.40 74.63 22.54
C GLN A 505 119.51 75.98 21.82
N GLN A 506 118.38 76.64 21.50
CA GLN A 506 118.39 77.98 20.92
C GLN A 506 118.95 79.03 21.89
N ARG A 507 118.77 78.86 23.21
CA ARG A 507 119.42 79.70 24.23
C ARG A 507 120.93 79.42 24.35
N ALA A 508 121.35 78.17 24.16
CA ALA A 508 122.77 77.78 24.19
C ALA A 508 123.53 78.27 22.94
N LEU A 509 122.91 78.30 21.77
CA LEU A 509 123.49 78.84 20.52
C LEU A 509 123.56 80.38 20.48
N LYS A 510 122.93 81.08 21.43
CA LYS A 510 122.97 82.55 21.57
C LYS A 510 123.98 83.03 22.63
N LYS A 511 124.69 82.09 23.28
CA LYS A 511 125.86 82.35 24.13
C LYS A 511 127.10 81.91 23.38
#